data_AF-A0AAP5KM74-F1
#
_entry.id   AF-A0AAP5KM74-F1
#
_cell.length_a   1.000
_cell.length_b   1.000
_cell.length_c   1.000
_cell.angle_alpha   90.00
_cell.angle_beta   90.00
_cell.angle_gamma   90.00
#
_symmetry.space_group_name_H-M   'P 1'
#
loop_
_entity.id
_entity.type
_entity.pdbx_description
1 polymer ?
#
loop_
_entity_poly.entity_id
_entity_poly.type
_entity_poly.pdbx_seq_one_letter_code
_entity_poly.pdbx_strand_id
1 'polypeptide(L)' 'MVGTIRFIALALIAVSYLITRLRKKEEHKKKPASLDFSNYEKNEAGLYPWEVDTDDSPERIPENAKRYVNKARLKRGRW' A
#
# COMPACT_ATOMS: atom_id res chain seq x y z
N MET A 1 28.14 39.57 8.34
CA MET A 1 27.93 38.26 8.99
C MET A 1 26.50 37.75 8.93
N VAL A 2 25.46 38.57 9.12
CA VAL A 2 24.07 38.07 9.13
C VAL A 2 23.59 37.55 7.76
N GLY A 3 24.01 38.18 6.66
CA GLY A 3 23.64 37.76 5.30
C GLY A 3 24.22 36.40 4.89
N THR A 4 25.46 36.10 5.28
CA THR A 4 26.10 34.81 5.00
C THR A 4 25.44 33.68 5.79
N ILE A 5 25.06 33.93 7.05
CA ILE A 5 24.33 32.96 7.88
C ILE A 5 22.96 32.64 7.26
N ARG A 6 22.22 33.66 6.78
CA ARG A 6 20.94 33.46 6.08
C ARG A 6 21.09 32.68 4.79
N PHE A 7 22.14 32.96 4.02
CA PHE A 7 22.44 32.23 2.78
C PHE A 7 22.75 30.75 3.05
N ILE A 8 23.55 30.47 4.08
CA ILE A 8 23.86 29.09 4.51
C ILE A 8 22.58 28.37 4.97
N ALA A 9 21.72 29.02 5.74
CA ALA A 9 20.46 28.44 6.19
C ALA A 9 19.55 28.07 5.00
N LEU A 10 19.42 28.96 4.01
CA LEU A 10 18.63 28.69 2.80
C LEU A 10 19.24 27.55 1.96
N ALA A 11 20.57 27.50 1.86
CA ALA A 11 21.26 26.41 1.18
C ALA A 11 20.99 25.06 1.85
N LEU A 12 21.05 24.99 3.19
CA LEU A 12 20.74 23.76 3.94
C LEU A 12 19.28 23.31 3.77
N ILE A 13 18.33 24.26 3.77
CA ILE A 13 16.92 23.94 3.50
C ILE A 13 16.76 23.38 2.09
N ALA A 14 17.35 24.01 1.08
CA ALA A 14 17.28 23.52 -0.30
C ALA A 14 17.89 22.11 -0.44
N VAL A 15 19.04 21.85 0.19
CA VAL A 15 19.68 20.53 0.18
C VAL A 15 18.82 19.48 0.87
N SER A 16 18.27 19.78 2.06
CA SER A 16 17.40 18.84 2.78
C SER A 16 16.14 18.48 1.99
N TYR A 17 15.54 19.46 1.30
CA TYR A 17 14.40 19.22 0.42
C TYR A 17 14.78 18.33 -0.77
N LEU A 18 15.96 18.54 -1.35
CA LEU A 18 16.44 17.76 -2.48
C LEU A 18 16.71 16.30 -2.07
N ILE A 19 17.33 16.08 -0.91
CA ILE A 19 17.55 14.74 -0.34
C ILE A 19 16.23 14.03 -0.08
N THR A 20 15.28 14.68 0.59
CA THR A 20 13.97 14.07 0.90
C THR A 20 13.18 13.76 -0.37
N ARG A 21 13.24 14.62 -1.38
CA ARG A 21 12.60 14.38 -2.69
C ARG A 21 13.22 13.19 -3.43
N LEU A 22 14.54 13.03 -3.38
CA LEU A 22 15.21 11.87 -3.98
C LEU A 22 14.86 10.58 -3.24
N ARG A 23 14.88 10.58 -1.90
CA ARG A 23 14.49 9.42 -1.08
C ARG A 23 13.05 8.98 -1.36
N LYS A 24 12.09 9.90 -1.44
CA LYS A 24 10.71 9.56 -1.82
C LYS A 24 10.63 8.92 -3.20
N LYS A 25 11.40 9.40 -4.19
CA LYS A 25 11.45 8.76 -5.51
C LYS A 25 11.99 7.33 -5.44
N GLU A 26 12.99 7.08 -4.61
CA GLU A 26 13.52 5.74 -4.40
C GLU A 26 12.52 4.83 -3.68
N GLU A 27 11.81 5.33 -2.67
CA GLU A 27 10.73 4.60 -1.99
C GLU A 27 9.58 4.24 -2.93
N HIS A 28 9.21 5.13 -3.85
CA HIS A 28 8.21 4.81 -4.89
C HIS A 28 8.74 3.84 -5.96
N LYS A 29 10.06 3.82 -6.21
CA LYS A 29 10.69 2.86 -7.13
C LYS A 29 10.91 1.49 -6.50
N LYS A 30 11.11 1.42 -5.18
CA LYS A 30 11.02 0.18 -4.42
C LYS A 30 9.59 -0.30 -4.60
N LYS A 31 9.40 -1.26 -5.51
CA LYS A 31 8.12 -1.97 -5.63
C LYS A 31 7.70 -2.33 -4.21
N PRO A 32 6.45 -2.05 -3.80
CA PRO A 32 6.01 -2.44 -2.48
C PRO A 32 6.34 -3.93 -2.32
N ALA A 33 6.90 -4.32 -1.18
CA ALA A 33 7.25 -5.72 -0.92
C ALA A 33 6.05 -6.67 -1.14
N SER A 34 4.83 -6.13 -1.15
CA SER A 34 3.58 -6.81 -1.51
C SER A 34 3.44 -7.20 -3.00
N LEU A 35 4.33 -6.77 -3.90
CA LEU A 35 4.35 -7.13 -5.32
C LEU A 35 5.52 -8.05 -5.67
N ASP A 36 6.25 -8.55 -4.68
CA ASP A 36 7.28 -9.55 -4.90
C ASP A 36 6.64 -10.94 -5.00
N PHE A 37 6.27 -11.31 -6.23
CA PHE A 37 5.68 -12.60 -6.53
C PHE A 37 6.71 -13.73 -6.69
N SER A 38 8.00 -13.44 -6.50
CA SER A 38 9.09 -14.42 -6.66
C SER A 38 8.98 -15.61 -5.69
N ASN A 39 8.30 -15.42 -4.56
CA ASN A 39 8.13 -16.44 -3.53
C ASN A 39 6.95 -17.39 -3.77
N TYR A 40 6.15 -17.19 -4.83
CA TYR A 40 4.99 -18.04 -5.12
C TYR A 40 5.32 -19.01 -6.24
N GLU A 41 5.32 -20.30 -5.92
CA GLU A 41 5.45 -21.37 -6.89
C GLU A 41 4.06 -21.81 -7.38
N LYS A 42 4.01 -22.27 -8.63
CA LYS A 42 2.83 -22.90 -9.21
C LYS A 42 2.68 -24.30 -8.63
N ASN A 43 1.44 -24.73 -8.44
CA ASN A 43 1.15 -26.11 -8.08
C ASN A 43 1.43 -27.07 -9.26
N GLU A 44 1.24 -28.38 -9.06
CA GLU A 44 1.44 -29.42 -10.09
C GLU A 44 0.55 -29.22 -11.34
N ALA A 45 -0.58 -28.53 -11.18
CA ALA A 45 -1.48 -28.16 -12.28
C ALA A 45 -1.08 -26.85 -12.99
N GLY A 46 0.02 -26.21 -12.58
CA GLY A 46 0.53 -24.97 -13.19
C GLY A 46 -0.21 -23.69 -12.75
N LEU A 47 -1.04 -23.75 -11.71
CA LEU A 47 -1.85 -22.66 -11.18
C LEU A 47 -1.13 -21.98 -10.02
N TYR A 48 -1.22 -20.65 -9.95
CA TYR A 48 -0.80 -19.90 -8.76
C TYR A 48 -1.82 -20.06 -7.61
N PRO A 49 -1.45 -19.84 -6.33
CA PRO A 49 -2.34 -20.05 -5.19
C PRO A 49 -3.70 -19.31 -5.27
N TRP A 50 -3.73 -18.10 -5.85
CA TRP A 50 -4.96 -17.32 -6.06
C TRP A 50 -5.76 -17.73 -7.30
N GLU A 51 -5.22 -18.61 -8.15
CA GLU A 51 -5.90 -19.17 -9.33
C GLU A 51 -6.54 -20.54 -9.03
N VAL A 52 -6.11 -21.21 -7.95
CA VAL A 52 -6.63 -22.53 -7.55
C VAL A 52 -8.09 -22.43 -7.12
N ASP A 53 -8.43 -21.33 -6.44
CA ASP A 53 -9.73 -21.16 -5.82
C ASP A 53 -10.46 -19.97 -6.43
N THR A 54 -11.29 -20.27 -7.43
CA THR A 54 -12.09 -19.30 -8.18
C THR A 54 -13.59 -19.42 -7.87
N ASP A 55 -13.94 -20.28 -6.91
CA ASP A 55 -15.32 -20.50 -6.52
C ASP A 55 -15.78 -19.40 -5.55
N ASP A 56 -16.36 -18.36 -6.13
CA ASP A 56 -17.03 -17.26 -5.45
C ASP A 56 -18.55 -17.51 -5.30
N SER A 57 -19.01 -18.77 -5.43
CA SER A 57 -20.44 -19.08 -5.34
C SER A 57 -21.03 -18.76 -3.95
N PRO A 58 -22.31 -18.35 -3.88
CA PRO A 58 -22.99 -18.12 -2.61
C PRO A 58 -23.10 -19.37 -1.73
N GLU A 59 -23.07 -20.55 -2.35
CA GLU A 59 -23.21 -21.86 -1.68
C GLU A 59 -22.05 -22.16 -0.73
N ARG A 60 -20.91 -21.51 -0.93
CA ARG A 60 -19.70 -21.66 -0.13
C ARG A 60 -19.77 -20.95 1.22
N ILE A 61 -20.71 -20.02 1.38
CA ILE A 61 -20.89 -19.28 2.62
C ILE A 61 -21.64 -20.19 3.61
N PRO A 62 -21.03 -20.55 4.76
CA PRO A 62 -21.70 -21.42 5.72
C PRO A 62 -22.94 -20.71 6.28
N GLU A 63 -24.00 -21.47 6.57
CA GLU A 63 -25.27 -20.89 7.05
C GLU A 63 -25.13 -20.09 8.35
N ASN A 64 -24.11 -20.41 9.15
CA ASN A 64 -23.78 -19.70 10.39
C ASN A 64 -22.90 -18.45 10.18
N ALA A 65 -22.56 -18.09 8.95
CA ALA A 65 -21.70 -16.96 8.65
C ALA A 65 -22.35 -15.64 9.10
N LYS A 66 -21.63 -14.89 9.94
CA LYS A 66 -22.09 -13.56 10.36
C LYS A 66 -21.78 -12.55 9.25
N ARG A 67 -22.81 -11.79 8.88
CA ARG A 67 -22.66 -10.65 7.95
C ARG A 67 -21.64 -9.65 8.51
N TYR A 68 -20.60 -9.35 7.73
CA TYR A 68 -19.71 -8.24 8.03
C TYR A 68 -20.45 -6.91 7.92
N VAL A 69 -20.41 -6.12 8.99
CA VAL A 69 -20.96 -4.75 9.01
C VAL A 69 -19.82 -3.80 9.33
N ASN A 70 -19.46 -2.95 8.36
CA ASN A 70 -18.45 -1.92 8.57
C ASN A 70 -18.99 -0.87 9.57
N LYS A 71 -18.49 -0.94 10.82
CA LYS A 71 -18.85 -0.02 11.90
C LYS A 71 -18.15 1.34 11.80
N ALA A 72 -17.05 1.43 11.06
CA ALA A 72 -16.29 2.67 10.88
C ALA A 72 -16.91 3.60 9.83
N ARG A 73 -17.85 3.12 9.01
CA ARG A 73 -18.55 3.95 8.03
C ARG A 73 -19.58 4.83 8.74
N LEU A 74 -19.55 6.15 8.46
CA LEU A 74 -20.64 7.03 8.87
C LEU A 74 -21.97 6.49 8.36
N LYS A 75 -22.94 6.32 9.27
CA LYS A 75 -24.31 5.98 8.90
C LYS A 75 -24.90 7.16 8.14
N ARG A 76 -25.46 6.92 6.95
CA ARG A 76 -26.27 7.95 6.27
C ARG A 76 -27.50 8.19 7.15
N GLY A 77 -27.80 9.46 7.43
CA GLY A 77 -28.99 9.85 8.19
C GLY A 77 -30.25 9.32 7.53
N ARG A 78 -31.16 8.76 8.33
CA ARG A 78 -32.52 8.47 7.87
C ARG A 78 -33.22 9.82 7.78
N TRP A 79 -33.50 10.28 6.56
CA TRP A 79 -34.48 11.35 6.33
C TRP A 79 -35.87 10.76 6.49
#